data_AF-A0A2Z2J6R7-F1
#
_entry.id   AF-A0A2Z2J6R7-F1
#
_cell.length_a   1.000
_cell.length_b   1.000
_cell.length_c   1.000
_cell.angle_alpha   90.00
_cell.angle_beta   90.00
_cell.angle_gamma   90.00
#
_symmetry.space_group_name_H-M   'P 1'
#
loop_
_entity.id
_entity.type
_entity.pdbx_description
1 polymer ?
#
loop_
_entity_poly.entity_id
_entity_poly.type
_entity_poly.pdbx_seq_one_letter_code
_entity_poly.pdbx_strand_id
1 'polypeptide(L)'
;MFQPDPCTKARVKRWLTSDEAGLFILGSVGLGRAVSLAPWVVDIHRRPVHLLEQLFPPHVWGLIWLLISVGCFVAIVWRRSQPLAVAAMTGIHFFWAASYSFTDGRGWVPSMTYFSIFALILWAFARGRREPELVPQEPPKLE
;
A
#
# COMPACT_ATOMS: atom_id res chain seq x y z
N MET A 1 6.69 -32.49 -13.83
CA MET A 1 7.17 -31.13 -13.49
C MET A 1 6.61 -30.19 -14.55
N PHE A 2 5.59 -29.40 -14.23
CA PHE A 2 4.90 -28.55 -15.23
C PHE A 2 5.75 -27.29 -15.44
N GLN A 3 6.41 -27.17 -16.59
CA GLN A 3 7.26 -26.03 -16.91
C GLN A 3 6.43 -25.04 -17.75
N PRO A 4 6.05 -23.88 -17.19
CA PRO A 4 5.19 -22.93 -17.91
C PRO A 4 5.90 -22.40 -19.16
N ASP A 5 5.10 -22.20 -20.20
CA ASP A 5 5.54 -21.66 -21.48
C ASP A 5 6.14 -20.25 -21.33
N PRO A 6 7.11 -19.87 -22.18
CA PRO A 6 7.79 -18.58 -22.10
C PRO A 6 6.85 -17.36 -22.22
N CYS A 7 5.73 -17.49 -22.93
CA CYS A 7 4.71 -16.44 -23.03
C CYS A 7 3.99 -16.21 -21.68
N THR A 8 3.61 -17.29 -20.99
CA THR A 8 3.05 -17.20 -19.63
C THR A 8 4.02 -16.58 -18.64
N LYS A 9 5.32 -16.93 -18.70
CA LYS A 9 6.35 -16.32 -17.85
C LYS A 9 6.46 -14.81 -18.06
N ALA A 10 6.46 -14.36 -19.32
CA ALA A 10 6.52 -12.94 -19.67
C ALA A 10 5.26 -12.18 -19.20
N ARG A 11 4.08 -12.78 -19.34
CA ARG A 11 2.80 -12.21 -18.88
C ARG A 11 2.75 -12.07 -17.36
N VAL A 12 3.14 -13.10 -16.63
CA VAL A 12 3.18 -13.08 -15.15
C VAL A 12 4.18 -12.04 -14.66
N LYS A 13 5.38 -12.00 -15.24
CA LYS A 13 6.39 -10.98 -14.89
C LYS A 13 5.85 -9.56 -15.09
N ARG A 14 5.21 -9.29 -16.24
CA ARG A 14 4.63 -7.98 -16.54
C ARG A 14 3.55 -7.59 -15.54
N TRP A 15 2.69 -8.53 -15.16
CA TRP A 15 1.65 -8.28 -14.16
C TRP A 15 2.24 -8.02 -12.78
N LEU A 16 3.21 -8.83 -12.32
CA LEU A 16 3.88 -8.64 -11.02
C LEU A 16 4.59 -7.29 -10.88
N THR A 17 4.96 -6.67 -12.00
CA THR A 17 5.60 -5.35 -12.01
C THR A 17 4.63 -4.20 -12.30
N SER A 18 3.33 -4.47 -12.37
CA SER A 18 2.30 -3.46 -12.69
C SER A 18 1.80 -2.71 -11.45
N ASP A 19 1.33 -1.48 -11.66
CA ASP A 19 0.71 -0.68 -10.61
C ASP A 19 -0.58 -1.33 -10.11
N GLU A 20 -1.31 -2.03 -10.97
CA GLU A 20 -2.51 -2.79 -10.59
C GLU A 20 -2.20 -3.91 -9.59
N ALA A 21 -1.09 -4.63 -9.77
CA ALA A 21 -0.65 -5.64 -8.81
C ALA A 21 -0.25 -4.98 -7.47
N GLY A 22 0.43 -3.84 -7.52
CA GLY A 22 0.73 -3.04 -6.33
C GLY A 22 -0.53 -2.62 -5.58
N LEU A 23 -1.52 -2.07 -6.27
CA LEU A 23 -2.80 -1.66 -5.70
C LEU A 23 -3.60 -2.84 -5.15
N PHE A 24 -3.55 -3.99 -5.80
CA PHE A 24 -4.19 -5.22 -5.30
C PHE A 24 -3.56 -5.68 -3.98
N ILE A 25 -2.23 -5.69 -3.89
CA ILE A 25 -1.50 -6.03 -2.66
C ILE A 25 -1.88 -5.04 -1.55
N LEU A 26 -1.84 -3.74 -1.84
CA LEU A 26 -2.19 -2.71 -0.87
C LEU A 26 -3.64 -2.82 -0.38
N GLY A 27 -4.59 -2.97 -1.30
CA GLY A 27 -6.00 -3.18 -0.96
C GLY A 27 -6.20 -4.43 -0.10
N SER A 28 -5.50 -5.52 -0.40
CA SER A 28 -5.59 -6.77 0.38
C SER A 28 -5.03 -6.62 1.80
N VAL A 29 -3.86 -6.00 1.94
CA VAL A 29 -3.23 -5.74 3.26
C VAL A 29 -4.10 -4.79 4.08
N GLY A 30 -4.58 -3.70 3.48
CA GLY A 30 -5.46 -2.75 4.15
C GLY A 30 -6.80 -3.38 4.55
N LEU A 31 -7.34 -4.29 3.74
CA LEU A 31 -8.56 -5.03 4.10
C LEU A 31 -8.33 -5.96 5.28
N GLY A 32 -7.21 -6.68 5.30
CA GLY A 32 -6.79 -7.46 6.47
C GLY A 32 -6.66 -6.58 7.72
N ARG A 33 -6.13 -5.37 7.56
CA ARG A 33 -6.03 -4.39 8.65
C ARG A 33 -7.40 -3.93 9.12
N ALA A 34 -8.33 -3.65 8.22
CA ALA A 34 -9.72 -3.28 8.56
C ALA A 34 -10.41 -4.39 9.36
N VAL A 35 -10.27 -5.65 8.94
CA VAL A 35 -10.83 -6.81 9.66
C VAL A 35 -10.20 -6.95 11.05
N SER A 36 -8.89 -6.71 11.19
CA SER A 36 -8.22 -6.78 12.50
C SER A 36 -8.75 -5.77 13.54
N LEU A 37 -9.43 -4.73 13.08
CA LEU A 37 -10.02 -3.67 13.91
C LEU A 37 -11.54 -3.80 14.06
N ALA A 38 -12.13 -4.84 13.46
CA ALA A 38 -13.56 -5.08 13.54
C ALA A 38 -13.99 -5.40 15.00
N PRO A 39 -15.21 -5.00 15.41
CA PRO A 39 -15.66 -5.15 16.79
C PRO A 39 -15.82 -6.61 17.23
N TRP A 40 -15.87 -7.57 16.30
CA TRP A 40 -15.88 -9.00 16.59
C TRP A 40 -14.48 -9.62 16.68
N VAL A 41 -13.42 -8.88 16.32
CA VAL A 41 -12.01 -9.33 16.40
C VAL A 41 -11.28 -8.66 17.56
N VAL A 42 -11.51 -7.37 17.77
CA VAL A 42 -10.88 -6.59 18.83
C VAL A 42 -11.92 -6.20 19.88
N ASP A 43 -11.53 -6.36 21.15
CA ASP A 43 -12.33 -5.85 22.27
C ASP A 43 -12.47 -4.32 22.17
N ILE A 44 -13.70 -3.84 22.05
CA ILE A 44 -14.03 -2.42 21.89
C ILE A 44 -13.76 -1.60 23.15
N HIS A 45 -13.65 -2.25 24.31
CA HIS A 45 -13.40 -1.60 25.61
C HIS A 45 -11.92 -1.64 26.00
N ARG A 46 -11.06 -2.20 25.14
CA ARG A 46 -9.61 -2.21 25.39
C ARG A 46 -9.05 -0.79 25.43
N ARG A 47 -7.93 -0.65 26.14
CA ARG A 47 -7.18 0.61 26.13
C ARG A 47 -6.60 0.89 24.73
N PRO A 48 -6.56 2.17 24.30
CA PRO A 48 -5.87 2.58 23.09
C PRO A 48 -4.42 2.09 23.08
N VAL A 49 -3.97 1.54 21.96
CA VAL A 49 -2.63 0.97 21.82
C VAL A 49 -1.61 1.97 21.29
N HIS A 50 -2.06 3.06 20.65
CA HIS A 50 -1.19 4.13 20.15
C HIS A 50 -1.98 5.45 20.04
N LEU A 51 -1.29 6.56 19.74
CA LEU A 51 -1.89 7.91 19.76
C LEU A 51 -3.15 8.06 18.90
N LEU A 52 -3.18 7.49 17.69
CA LEU A 52 -4.35 7.62 16.81
C LEU A 52 -5.60 6.93 17.38
N GLU A 53 -5.44 5.84 18.12
CA GLU A 53 -6.57 5.19 18.80
C GLU A 53 -7.11 6.00 19.97
N GLN A 54 -6.43 7.08 20.39
CA GLN A 54 -6.98 8.05 21.34
C GLN A 54 -7.95 9.03 20.66
N LEU A 55 -7.80 9.25 19.35
CA LEU A 55 -8.68 10.13 18.58
C LEU A 55 -10.00 9.45 18.22
N PHE A 56 -9.92 8.19 17.79
CA PHE A 56 -11.10 7.40 17.43
C PHE A 56 -10.98 5.95 17.89
N PRO A 57 -12.10 5.30 18.22
CA PRO A 57 -12.10 3.90 18.62
C PRO A 57 -11.71 2.97 17.45
N PRO A 58 -11.28 1.73 17.74
CA PRO A 58 -10.76 0.80 16.73
C PRO A 58 -11.69 0.58 15.53
N HIS A 59 -13.00 0.47 15.74
CA HIS A 59 -13.95 0.21 14.66
C HIS A 59 -14.04 1.36 13.64
N VAL A 60 -13.90 2.62 14.08
CA VAL A 60 -13.88 3.80 13.19
C VAL A 60 -12.63 3.76 12.32
N TRP A 61 -11.48 3.44 12.93
CA TRP A 61 -10.25 3.22 12.17
C TRP A 61 -10.36 2.04 11.21
N GLY A 62 -11.02 0.96 11.61
CA GLY A 62 -11.34 -0.17 10.73
C GLY A 62 -12.11 0.27 9.49
N LEU A 63 -13.11 1.14 9.64
CA LEU A 63 -13.85 1.72 8.52
C LEU A 63 -12.96 2.56 7.60
N ILE A 64 -12.05 3.38 8.16
CA ILE A 64 -11.10 4.17 7.36
C ILE A 64 -10.19 3.25 6.54
N TRP A 65 -9.60 2.23 7.18
CA TRP A 65 -8.79 1.22 6.48
C TRP A 65 -9.59 0.50 5.39
N LEU A 66 -10.86 0.17 5.66
CA LEU A 66 -11.75 -0.46 4.68
C LEU A 66 -11.98 0.46 3.47
N LEU A 67 -12.34 1.72 3.70
CA LEU A 67 -12.61 2.69 2.63
C LEU A 67 -11.38 2.93 1.75
N ILE A 68 -10.20 3.09 2.36
CA ILE A 68 -8.94 3.24 1.61
C ILE A 68 -8.65 1.98 0.78
N SER A 69 -8.88 0.79 1.36
CA SER A 69 -8.65 -0.50 0.68
C SER A 69 -9.60 -0.73 -0.50
N VAL A 70 -10.88 -0.41 -0.33
CA VAL A 70 -11.85 -0.38 -1.43
C VAL A 70 -11.41 0.62 -2.49
N GLY A 71 -10.90 1.79 -2.09
CA GLY A 71 -10.32 2.78 -2.99
C GLY A 71 -9.16 2.21 -3.84
N CYS A 72 -8.30 1.37 -3.26
CA CYS A 72 -7.25 0.69 -4.02
C CYS A 72 -7.82 -0.25 -5.10
N PHE A 73 -8.86 -1.03 -4.77
CA PHE A 73 -9.51 -1.91 -5.75
C PHE A 73 -10.26 -1.13 -6.84
N VAL A 74 -10.95 -0.04 -6.47
CA VAL A 74 -11.58 0.86 -7.44
C VAL A 74 -10.53 1.46 -8.38
N ALA A 75 -9.35 1.82 -7.86
CA ALA A 75 -8.27 2.40 -8.67
C ALA A 75 -7.62 1.43 -9.67
N ILE A 76 -7.81 0.11 -9.50
CA ILE A 76 -7.41 -0.88 -10.51
C ILE A 76 -8.26 -0.72 -11.77
N VAL A 77 -9.56 -0.47 -11.62
CA VAL A 77 -10.51 -0.30 -12.74
C VAL A 77 -10.52 1.16 -13.21
N TRP A 78 -10.53 2.11 -12.27
CA TRP A 78 -10.56 3.54 -12.53
C TRP A 78 -9.17 4.17 -12.34
N ARG A 79 -8.32 4.01 -13.35
CA ARG A 79 -6.90 4.41 -13.31
C ARG A 79 -6.64 5.87 -12.92
N ARG A 80 -7.57 6.78 -13.23
CA ARG A 80 -7.45 8.21 -12.85
C ARG A 80 -7.41 8.43 -11.34
N SER A 81 -7.93 7.49 -10.55
CA SER A 81 -7.94 7.56 -9.08
C SER A 81 -6.71 6.95 -8.41
N GLN A 82 -5.79 6.34 -9.18
CA GLN A 82 -4.59 5.67 -8.63
C GLN A 82 -3.71 6.59 -7.76
N PRO A 83 -3.41 7.84 -8.15
CA PRO A 83 -2.59 8.71 -7.31
C PRO A 83 -3.21 8.94 -5.94
N LEU A 84 -4.54 9.09 -5.89
CA LEU A 84 -5.28 9.29 -4.64
C LEU A 84 -5.27 8.03 -3.78
N ALA A 85 -5.51 6.86 -4.36
CA ALA A 85 -5.49 5.59 -3.64
C ALA A 85 -4.11 5.28 -3.05
N VAL A 86 -3.04 5.48 -3.83
CA VAL A 86 -1.66 5.31 -3.38
C VAL A 86 -1.35 6.32 -2.27
N ALA A 87 -1.70 7.59 -2.44
CA ALA A 87 -1.45 8.62 -1.43
C ALA A 87 -2.18 8.34 -0.11
N ALA A 88 -3.45 7.94 -0.17
CA ALA A 88 -4.24 7.59 1.01
C ALA A 88 -3.64 6.38 1.74
N MET A 89 -3.30 5.32 1.01
CA MET A 89 -2.70 4.12 1.62
C MET A 89 -1.29 4.39 2.18
N THR A 90 -0.49 5.20 1.48
CA THR A 90 0.83 5.63 1.95
C THR A 90 0.70 6.45 3.23
N GLY A 91 -0.20 7.44 3.22
CA GLY A 91 -0.43 8.35 4.34
C GLY A 91 -0.92 7.63 5.59
N ILE A 92 -1.88 6.71 5.46
CA ILE A 92 -2.39 5.98 6.62
C ILE A 92 -1.30 5.11 7.26
N HIS A 93 -0.43 4.45 6.47
CA HIS A 93 0.72 3.70 7.01
C HIS A 93 1.71 4.62 7.70
N PHE A 94 2.03 5.78 7.13
CA PHE A 94 2.89 6.78 7.76
C PHE A 94 2.33 7.26 9.10
N PHE A 95 1.06 7.65 9.14
CA PHE A 95 0.42 8.09 10.37
C PHE A 95 0.36 6.97 11.42
N TRP A 96 0.12 5.73 11.00
CA TRP A 96 0.19 4.58 11.89
C TRP A 96 1.59 4.42 12.49
N ALA A 97 2.63 4.45 11.65
CA ALA A 97 4.03 4.36 12.08
C ALA A 97 4.38 5.46 13.09
N ALA A 98 4.10 6.72 12.72
CA ALA A 98 4.35 7.87 13.56
C ALA A 98 3.66 7.73 14.93
N SER A 99 2.39 7.33 14.93
CA SER A 99 1.63 7.18 16.18
C SER A 99 2.22 6.12 17.13
N TYR A 100 2.76 5.04 16.58
CA TYR A 100 3.42 3.99 17.33
C TYR A 100 4.81 4.41 17.85
N SER A 101 5.52 5.28 17.12
CA SER A 101 6.83 5.81 17.54
C SER A 101 6.77 6.63 18.84
N PHE A 102 5.62 7.24 19.12
CA PHE A 102 5.39 8.04 20.34
C PHE A 102 4.70 7.24 21.45
N THR A 103 4.58 5.91 21.31
CA THR A 103 3.99 5.05 22.33
C THR A 103 5.10 4.40 23.16
N ASP A 104 4.91 4.37 24.48
CA ASP A 104 5.87 3.79 25.41
C ASP A 104 6.11 2.28 25.20
N GLY A 105 7.22 1.78 25.75
CA GLY A 105 7.56 0.36 25.74
C GLY A 105 7.96 -0.15 24.36
N ARG A 106 7.21 -1.12 23.82
CA ARG A 106 7.53 -1.79 22.55
C ARG A 106 6.83 -1.19 21.32
N GLY A 107 6.33 0.05 21.41
CA GLY A 107 5.69 0.76 20.28
C GLY A 107 6.58 0.91 19.04
N TRP A 108 7.90 0.94 19.22
CA TRP A 108 8.86 1.02 18.11
C TRP A 108 8.82 -0.20 17.17
N VAL A 109 8.45 -1.39 17.66
CA VAL A 109 8.40 -2.63 16.86
C VAL A 109 7.36 -2.55 15.75
N PRO A 110 6.06 -2.30 16.03
CA PRO A 110 5.08 -2.09 14.97
C PRO A 110 5.39 -0.84 14.14
N SER A 111 5.95 0.22 14.73
CA SER A 111 6.36 1.42 13.98
C SER A 111 7.33 1.08 12.84
N MET A 112 8.36 0.27 13.08
CA MET A 112 9.30 -0.17 12.05
C MET A 112 8.59 -0.89 10.89
N THR A 113 7.60 -1.73 11.19
CA THR A 113 6.83 -2.44 10.15
C THR A 113 6.04 -1.44 9.29
N TYR A 114 5.34 -0.49 9.90
CA TYR A 114 4.57 0.50 9.15
C TYR A 114 5.45 1.46 8.35
N PHE A 115 6.60 1.90 8.89
CA PHE A 115 7.58 2.68 8.13
C PHE A 115 8.18 1.88 6.97
N SER A 116 8.43 0.58 7.16
CA SER A 116 8.93 -0.28 6.08
C SER A 116 7.90 -0.39 4.96
N ILE A 117 6.62 -0.58 5.28
CA ILE A 117 5.55 -0.62 4.27
C ILE A 117 5.43 0.73 3.56
N PHE A 118 5.41 1.84 4.31
CA PHE A 118 5.40 3.19 3.76
C PHE A 118 6.55 3.41 2.75
N ALA A 119 7.79 3.05 3.14
CA ALA A 119 8.96 3.19 2.28
C ALA A 119 8.87 2.30 1.03
N LEU A 120 8.37 1.07 1.18
CA LEU A 120 8.15 0.13 0.06
C LEU A 120 7.09 0.65 -0.91
N ILE A 121 6.01 1.28 -0.43
CA ILE A 121 5.00 1.89 -1.28
C ILE A 121 5.63 3.03 -2.10
N LEU A 122 6.34 3.95 -1.44
CA LEU A 122 7.01 5.05 -2.13
C LEU A 122 7.99 4.52 -3.19
N TRP A 123 8.81 3.53 -2.84
CA TRP A 123 9.72 2.91 -3.78
C TRP A 123 9.00 2.25 -4.96
N ALA A 124 7.94 1.48 -4.69
CA ALA A 124 7.19 0.73 -5.70
C ALA A 124 6.46 1.63 -6.72
N PHE A 125 5.90 2.75 -6.28
CA PHE A 125 5.14 3.67 -7.14
C PHE A 125 5.96 4.88 -7.64
N ALA A 126 7.19 5.09 -7.14
CA ALA A 126 8.10 6.10 -7.70
C ALA A 126 8.97 5.54 -8.84
N ARG A 127 9.33 4.25 -8.82
CA ARG A 127 10.23 3.62 -9.82
C ARG A 127 9.71 3.65 -11.27
N GLY A 128 8.39 3.72 -11.48
CA GLY A 128 7.77 3.70 -12.81
C GLY A 128 7.78 5.04 -13.56
N ARG A 129 8.14 6.15 -12.90
CA ARG A 129 8.15 7.50 -13.50
C ARG A 129 9.48 7.89 -14.16
N ARG A 130 10.33 6.92 -14.52
CA ARG A 130 11.49 7.22 -15.37
C ARG A 130 10.99 7.48 -16.79
N GLU A 131 10.83 8.75 -17.13
CA GLU A 131 10.48 9.21 -18.46
C GLU A 131 11.45 8.62 -19.51
N PRO A 132 10.95 8.17 -20.69
CA PRO A 132 11.78 7.83 -21.84
C PRO A 132 12.65 8.99 -22.34
N GLU A 133 12.33 10.22 -21.92
CA GLU A 133 12.98 11.46 -22.34
C GLU A 133 14.46 11.56 -21.92
N LEU A 134 14.89 10.74 -20.95
CA LEU A 134 16.29 10.62 -20.54
C LEU A 134 17.07 9.53 -21.27
N VAL A 135 16.47 8.84 -22.24
CA VAL A 135 17.20 7.96 -23.17
C VAL A 135 17.62 8.82 -24.36
N PRO A 136 18.92 9.12 -24.55
CA PRO A 136 19.39 9.82 -25.74
C PRO A 136 18.90 9.06 -26.97
N GLN A 137 18.05 9.70 -27.78
CA GLN A 137 17.70 9.18 -29.08
C GLN A 137 18.97 9.27 -29.94
N GLU A 138 19.50 8.13 -30.38
CA GLU A 138 20.54 8.12 -31.40
C GLU A 138 19.99 8.86 -32.62
N PRO A 139 20.67 9.91 -33.13
CA PRO A 139 20.19 10.61 -34.30
C PRO A 139 20.12 9.63 -35.49
N PRO A 140 19.10 9.73 -36.36
CA PRO A 140 18.95 8.83 -37.49
C PRO A 140 20.21 8.87 -38.36
N LYS A 141 20.77 7.70 -38.67
CA LYS A 141 21.83 7.58 -39.67
C LYS A 141 21.24 7.99 -41.02
N LEU A 142 21.75 9.08 -41.57
CA LEU A 142 21.49 9.46 -42.95
C LEU A 142 22.28 8.49 -43.83
N GLU A 143 21.58 7.60 -44.52
CA GLU A 143 22.10 6.82 -45.67
C GLU A 143 21.86 7.59 -46.97
#